data_AF-A0A523LV03-F1
#
_entry.id   AF-A0A523LV03-F1
#
_cell.length_a   1.000
_cell.length_b   1.000
_cell.length_c   1.000
_cell.angle_alpha   90.00
_cell.angle_beta   90.00
_cell.angle_gamma   90.00
#
_symmetry.space_group_name_H-M   'P 1'
#
loop_
_entity.id
_entity.type
_entity.pdbx_description
1 polymer ?
#
loop_
_entity_poly.entity_id
_entity_poly.type
_entity_poly.pdbx_seq_one_letter_code
_entity_poly.pdbx_strand_id
1 'polypeptide(L)'
;MARIRNRKGRYTAEVRKAGFKPVTNTFGTKRDAQLWAREVERSMDRGEYWIVESHTLAELVERFIDARNLERYAINVLSWWSDALGARLLTTLRRGDFIDARERLRQLTTRHGVPLRPATVNRRMHAISAVLTHGMELEWLE
;
A
#
# COMPACT_ATOMS: atom_id res chain seq x y z
N MET A 1 17.54 21.10 -7.19
CA MET A 1 16.68 22.14 -6.61
C MET A 1 15.23 21.76 -6.85
N ALA A 2 14.49 21.55 -5.78
CA ALA A 2 13.08 21.22 -5.82
C ALA A 2 12.21 22.40 -6.25
N ARG A 3 11.15 22.12 -7.01
CA ARG A 3 10.13 23.09 -7.42
C ARG A 3 8.96 23.04 -6.45
N ILE A 4 8.48 24.20 -5.97
CA ILE A 4 7.30 24.27 -5.11
C ILE A 4 6.19 25.05 -5.82
N ARG A 5 5.03 24.42 -5.99
CA ARG A 5 3.82 25.00 -6.57
C ARG A 5 2.76 25.20 -5.50
N ASN A 6 2.11 26.37 -5.47
CA ASN A 6 0.92 26.60 -4.66
C ASN A 6 -0.34 26.40 -5.51
N ARG A 7 -1.32 25.63 -5.01
CA ARG A 7 -2.65 25.49 -5.61
C ARG A 7 -3.71 25.44 -4.49
N LYS A 8 -4.58 26.46 -4.45
CA LYS A 8 -5.70 26.58 -3.48
C LYS A 8 -5.28 26.35 -2.02
N GLY A 9 -4.16 26.96 -1.59
CA GLY A 9 -3.67 26.85 -0.21
C GLY A 9 -2.91 25.55 0.09
N ARG A 10 -2.72 24.67 -0.90
CA ARG A 10 -1.85 23.49 -0.79
C ARG A 10 -0.55 23.72 -1.54
N TYR A 11 0.56 23.29 -0.94
CA TYR A 11 1.91 23.46 -1.47
C TYR A 11 2.46 22.11 -1.94
N THR A 12 2.57 21.93 -3.25
CA THR A 12 3.15 20.74 -3.87
C THR A 12 4.63 20.97 -4.10
N ALA A 13 5.49 20.14 -3.52
CA ALA A 13 6.92 20.10 -3.79
C ALA A 13 7.26 18.97 -4.77
N GLU A 14 8.07 19.25 -5.77
CA GLU A 14 8.56 18.34 -6.80
C GLU A 14 10.10 18.33 -6.77
N VAL A 15 10.71 17.19 -6.46
CA VAL A 15 12.15 16.99 -6.44
C VAL A 15 12.56 16.24 -7.71
N ARG A 16 13.48 16.82 -8.48
CA ARG A 16 14.07 16.21 -9.67
C ARG A 16 15.58 16.18 -9.52
N LYS A 17 16.17 14.99 -9.59
CA LYS A 17 17.62 14.78 -9.53
C LYS A 17 18.03 13.75 -10.56
N ALA A 18 19.16 13.99 -11.23
CA ALA A 18 19.71 13.06 -12.20
C ALA A 18 19.97 11.70 -11.55
N GLY A 19 19.54 10.61 -12.19
CA GLY A 19 19.66 9.25 -11.65
C GLY A 19 18.51 8.80 -10.73
N PHE A 20 17.56 9.67 -10.38
CA PHE A 20 16.40 9.33 -9.55
C PHE A 20 15.08 9.62 -10.28
N LYS A 21 14.03 8.82 -10.03
CA LYS A 21 12.68 9.14 -10.52
C LYS A 21 12.21 10.46 -9.87
N PRO A 22 11.49 11.34 -10.61
CA PRO A 22 10.90 12.55 -10.04
C PRO A 22 9.93 12.21 -8.91
N VAL A 23 10.05 12.91 -7.79
CA VAL A 23 9.20 12.68 -6.60
C VAL A 23 8.38 13.91 -6.30
N THR A 24 7.10 13.72 -5.98
CA THR A 24 6.19 14.82 -5.72
C THR A 24 5.38 14.56 -4.46
N ASN A 25 5.24 15.55 -3.59
CA ASN A 25 4.40 15.47 -2.41
C ASN A 25 3.70 16.82 -2.14
N THR A 26 2.55 16.82 -1.46
CA THR A 26 1.72 18.00 -1.23
C THR A 26 1.43 18.25 0.24
N PHE A 27 1.66 19.47 0.70
CA PHE A 27 1.60 19.90 2.09
C PHE A 27 0.59 21.02 2.33
N GLY A 28 0.17 21.20 3.58
CA GLY A 28 -0.68 22.32 4.01
C GLY A 28 0.08 23.65 4.09
N THR A 29 1.40 23.63 4.30
CA THR A 29 2.21 24.85 4.41
C THR A 29 3.41 24.84 3.47
N LYS A 30 3.87 26.05 3.08
CA LYS A 30 5.07 26.22 2.25
C LYS A 30 6.32 25.73 2.96
N ARG A 31 6.38 25.93 4.28
CA ARG A 31 7.54 25.56 5.11
C ARG A 31 7.73 24.04 5.13
N ASP A 32 6.65 23.28 5.33
CA ASP A 32 6.72 21.81 5.34
C ASP A 32 7.14 21.28 3.97
N ALA A 33 6.60 21.86 2.90
CA ALA A 33 6.99 21.52 1.53
C ALA A 33 8.48 21.76 1.26
N GLN A 34 9.05 22.87 1.77
CA GLN A 34 10.47 23.18 1.65
C GLN A 34 11.35 22.23 2.48
N LEU A 35 10.93 21.91 3.71
CA LEU A 35 11.66 21.01 4.59
C LEU A 35 11.71 19.59 4.01
N TRP A 36 10.56 19.06 3.58
CA TRP A 36 10.49 17.74 2.93
C TRP A 36 11.36 17.68 1.69
N ALA A 37 11.28 18.71 0.82
CA ALA A 37 12.08 18.75 -0.39
C ALA A 37 13.59 18.70 -0.12
N ARG A 38 14.07 19.46 0.88
CA ARG A 38 15.47 19.45 1.30
C ARG A 38 15.91 18.12 1.89
N GLU A 39 15.06 17.49 2.69
CA GLU A 39 15.38 16.19 3.28
C GLU A 39 15.47 15.10 2.20
N VAL A 40 14.54 15.10 1.23
CA VAL A 40 14.59 14.20 0.07
C VAL A 40 15.86 14.42 -0.75
N GLU A 41 16.20 15.67 -1.10
CA GLU A 41 17.43 15.97 -1.84
C GLU A 41 18.68 15.48 -1.08
N ARG A 42 18.72 15.71 0.24
CA ARG A 42 19.83 15.29 1.10
C ARG A 42 19.95 13.78 1.19
N SER A 43 18.84 13.06 1.37
CA SER A 43 18.86 11.59 1.34
C SER A 43 19.34 11.09 -0.02
N MET A 44 18.97 11.74 -1.13
CA MET A 44 19.44 11.36 -2.45
C MET A 44 20.94 11.61 -2.61
N ASP A 45 21.47 12.69 -2.02
CA ASP A 45 22.91 12.97 -2.00
C ASP A 45 23.69 11.90 -1.22
N ARG A 46 23.14 11.42 -0.09
CA ARG A 46 23.78 10.40 0.74
C ARG A 46 23.64 8.98 0.18
N GLY A 47 22.89 8.78 -0.90
CA GLY A 47 22.55 7.44 -1.41
C GLY A 47 21.61 6.65 -0.50
N GLU A 48 21.04 7.28 0.52
CA GLU A 48 20.07 6.70 1.46
C GLU A 48 18.63 6.85 0.97
N TYR A 49 18.44 7.51 -0.17
CA TYR A 49 17.12 7.74 -0.73
C TYR A 49 16.60 6.53 -1.47
N TRP A 50 15.80 5.76 -0.75
CA TRP A 50 14.87 4.83 -1.36
C TRP A 50 13.60 5.60 -1.74
N ILE A 51 13.29 5.66 -3.03
CA ILE A 51 11.89 5.76 -3.44
C ILE A 51 11.35 4.35 -3.25
N VAL A 52 10.86 4.03 -2.06
CA VAL A 52 9.88 2.95 -1.99
C VAL A 52 8.69 3.60 -2.65
N GLU A 53 8.51 3.28 -3.93
CA GLU A 53 7.25 3.47 -4.60
C GLU A 53 6.22 2.93 -3.62
N SER A 54 5.50 3.86 -2.97
CA SER A 54 4.70 3.51 -1.82
C SER A 54 3.44 2.92 -2.38
N HIS A 55 3.54 1.63 -2.70
CA HIS A 55 2.43 0.86 -3.21
C HIS A 55 1.43 0.66 -2.09
N THR A 56 0.18 0.68 -2.47
CA THR A 56 -0.94 0.33 -1.62
C THR A 56 -1.17 -1.17 -1.66
N LEU A 57 -1.87 -1.71 -0.65
CA LEU A 57 -2.28 -3.11 -0.71
C LEU A 57 -3.22 -3.40 -1.88
N ALA A 58 -4.05 -2.43 -2.28
CA ALA A 58 -4.94 -2.58 -3.43
C ALA A 58 -4.14 -2.81 -4.72
N GLU A 59 -3.11 -2.01 -4.96
CA GLU A 59 -2.22 -2.15 -6.13
C GLU A 59 -1.49 -3.50 -6.13
N LEU A 60 -1.03 -3.96 -4.96
CA LEU A 60 -0.39 -5.28 -4.85
C LEU A 60 -1.37 -6.43 -5.13
N VAL A 61 -2.62 -6.32 -4.64
CA VAL A 61 -3.68 -7.29 -4.90
C VAL A 61 -4.02 -7.35 -6.39
N GLU A 62 -4.20 -6.19 -7.04
CA GLU A 62 -4.45 -6.10 -8.47
C GLU A 62 -3.31 -6.73 -9.27
N ARG A 63 -2.07 -6.37 -8.94
CA ARG A 63 -0.87 -6.95 -9.56
C ARG A 63 -0.80 -8.46 -9.40
N PHE A 64 -1.15 -8.99 -8.23
CA PHE A 64 -1.17 -10.42 -7.96
C PHE A 64 -2.25 -11.15 -8.78
N ILE A 65 -3.43 -10.54 -8.92
CA ILE A 65 -4.51 -11.09 -9.75
C ILE A 65 -4.11 -11.10 -11.23
N ASP A 66 -3.51 -10.03 -11.74
CA ASP A 66 -3.07 -9.98 -13.14
C ASP A 66 -1.95 -10.98 -13.45
N ALA A 67 -1.06 -11.21 -12.48
CA ALA A 67 0.06 -12.15 -12.62
C ALA A 67 -0.34 -13.63 -12.47
N ARG A 68 -1.60 -13.93 -12.11
CA ARG A 68 -2.06 -15.29 -11.78
C ARG A 68 -3.43 -15.54 -12.37
N ASN A 69 -3.63 -16.67 -13.05
CA ASN A 69 -4.96 -17.06 -13.52
C ASN A 69 -5.82 -17.62 -12.36
N LEU A 70 -6.31 -16.74 -11.48
CA LEU A 70 -7.05 -17.12 -10.28
C LEU A 70 -8.52 -17.41 -10.57
N GLU A 71 -9.07 -18.39 -9.86
CA GLU A 71 -10.51 -18.66 -9.89
C GLU A 71 -11.31 -17.52 -9.24
N ARG A 72 -12.58 -17.37 -9.66
CA ARG A 72 -13.51 -16.34 -9.17
C ARG A 72 -13.61 -16.30 -7.63
N TYR A 73 -13.56 -17.45 -6.97
CA TYR A 73 -13.60 -17.49 -5.50
C TYR A 73 -12.38 -16.79 -4.88
N ALA A 74 -11.18 -17.03 -5.40
CA ALA A 74 -9.96 -16.39 -4.91
C ALA A 74 -9.99 -14.87 -5.16
N ILE A 75 -10.43 -14.44 -6.34
CA ILE A 75 -10.61 -13.01 -6.67
C ILE A 75 -11.58 -12.35 -5.69
N ASN A 76 -12.72 -12.97 -5.38
CA ASN A 76 -13.68 -12.42 -4.40
C ASN A 76 -13.09 -12.30 -2.99
N VAL A 77 -12.24 -13.25 -2.58
CA VAL A 77 -11.53 -13.18 -1.30
C VAL A 77 -10.55 -12.01 -1.29
N LEU A 78 -9.80 -11.81 -2.37
CA LEU A 78 -8.82 -10.74 -2.48
C LEU A 78 -9.49 -9.36 -2.62
N SER A 79 -10.64 -9.27 -3.27
CA SER A 79 -11.46 -8.04 -3.31
C SER A 79 -11.82 -7.58 -1.90
N TRP A 80 -12.23 -8.51 -1.02
CA TRP A 80 -12.53 -8.16 0.37
C TRP A 80 -11.30 -7.60 1.11
N TRP A 81 -10.11 -8.12 0.84
CA TRP A 81 -8.87 -7.59 1.41
C TRP A 81 -8.53 -6.20 0.88
N SER A 82 -8.77 -5.96 -0.41
CA SER A 82 -8.66 -4.63 -1.02
C SER A 82 -9.65 -3.64 -0.39
N ASP A 83 -10.89 -4.05 -0.13
CA ASP A 83 -11.86 -3.19 0.54
C ASP A 83 -11.47 -2.91 2.01
N ALA A 84 -10.95 -3.92 2.70
CA ALA A 84 -10.64 -3.83 4.13
C ALA A 84 -9.38 -3.01 4.44
N LEU A 85 -8.33 -3.18 3.62
CA LEU A 85 -6.98 -2.64 3.88
C LEU A 85 -6.33 -2.02 2.63
N GLY A 86 -6.98 -2.06 1.47
CA GLY A 86 -6.41 -1.68 0.18
C GLY A 86 -5.92 -0.25 0.08
N ALA A 87 -6.54 0.70 0.78
CA ALA A 87 -6.10 2.10 0.79
C ALA A 87 -4.81 2.35 1.60
N ARG A 88 -4.33 1.38 2.37
CA ARG A 88 -3.12 1.51 3.18
C ARG A 88 -1.88 1.26 2.34
N LEU A 89 -0.84 2.05 2.61
CA LEU A 89 0.49 1.82 2.05
C LEU A 89 1.09 0.55 2.63
N LEU A 90 1.73 -0.25 1.79
CA LEU A 90 2.42 -1.48 2.17
C LEU A 90 3.43 -1.24 3.31
N THR A 91 4.17 -0.13 3.27
CA THR A 91 5.12 0.29 4.30
C THR A 91 4.49 0.61 5.66
N THR A 92 3.21 0.97 5.66
CA THR A 92 2.45 1.32 6.88
C THR A 92 1.68 0.16 7.46
N LEU A 93 1.53 -0.95 6.72
CA LEU A 93 0.83 -2.12 7.22
C LEU A 93 1.58 -2.69 8.43
N ARG A 94 0.81 -3.04 9.45
CA ARG A 94 1.31 -3.67 10.68
C ARG A 94 0.54 -4.96 10.93
N ARG A 95 1.13 -5.83 11.77
CA ARG A 95 0.48 -7.07 12.22
C ARG A 95 -0.92 -6.84 12.80
N GLY A 96 -1.12 -5.73 13.53
CA GLY A 96 -2.40 -5.35 14.11
C GLY A 96 -3.51 -5.20 13.07
N ASP A 97 -3.21 -4.63 11.90
CA ASP A 97 -4.19 -4.43 10.84
C ASP A 97 -4.76 -5.76 10.32
N PHE A 98 -3.91 -6.78 10.20
CA PHE A 98 -4.32 -8.12 9.79
C PHE A 98 -5.07 -8.87 10.89
N ILE A 99 -4.74 -8.63 12.16
CA ILE A 99 -5.49 -9.19 13.31
C ILE A 99 -6.90 -8.60 13.31
N ASP A 100 -7.03 -7.28 13.19
CA ASP A 100 -8.32 -6.59 13.16
C ASP A 100 -9.16 -7.03 11.96
N ALA A 101 -8.54 -7.13 10.78
CA ALA A 101 -9.21 -7.66 9.59
C ALA A 101 -9.67 -9.12 9.78
N ARG A 102 -8.87 -9.96 10.43
CA ARG A 102 -9.27 -11.34 10.74
C ARG A 102 -10.46 -11.40 11.70
N GLU A 103 -10.52 -10.52 12.70
CA GLU A 103 -11.68 -10.47 13.59
C GLU A 103 -12.94 -10.00 12.83
N ARG A 104 -12.82 -9.06 11.88
CA ARG A 104 -13.93 -8.71 10.97
C ARG A 104 -14.37 -9.90 10.11
N LEU A 105 -13.44 -10.71 9.59
CA LEU A 105 -13.78 -11.93 8.85
C LEU A 105 -14.61 -12.92 9.68
N ARG A 106 -14.31 -13.06 10.96
CA ARG A 106 -15.05 -13.96 11.87
C ARG A 106 -16.50 -13.53 12.09
N GLN A 107 -16.78 -12.23 11.95
CA GLN A 107 -18.12 -11.66 12.07
C GLN A 107 -18.92 -11.77 10.77
N LEU A 108 -18.27 -12.07 9.63
CA LEU A 108 -18.98 -12.23 8.37
C LEU A 108 -19.83 -13.50 8.37
N THR A 109 -21.02 -13.37 7.79
CA THR A 109 -21.90 -14.48 7.51
C THR A 109 -21.86 -14.84 6.03
N THR A 110 -22.04 -16.12 5.73
CA THR A 110 -22.32 -16.63 4.39
C THR A 110 -23.65 -16.08 3.87
N ARG A 111 -23.93 -16.29 2.58
CA ARG A 111 -25.24 -15.97 1.97
C ARG A 111 -26.45 -16.61 2.68
N HIS A 112 -26.22 -17.65 3.48
CA HIS A 112 -27.26 -18.35 4.23
C HIS A 112 -27.38 -17.84 5.68
N GLY A 113 -26.74 -16.72 6.03
CA GLY A 113 -26.75 -16.16 7.39
C GLY A 113 -25.87 -16.92 8.39
N VAL A 114 -25.16 -17.96 7.96
CA VAL A 114 -24.29 -18.75 8.85
C VAL A 114 -22.91 -18.10 8.96
N PRO A 115 -22.31 -17.96 10.15
CA PRO A 115 -20.95 -17.45 10.33
C PRO A 115 -19.92 -18.21 9.49
N LEU A 116 -18.86 -17.52 9.07
CA LEU A 116 -17.74 -18.18 8.40
C LEU A 116 -17.08 -19.20 9.32
N ARG A 117 -16.87 -20.41 8.81
CA ARG A 117 -16.14 -21.46 9.53
C ARG A 117 -14.69 -21.02 9.78
N PRO A 118 -14.05 -21.41 10.89
CA PRO A 118 -12.65 -21.10 11.16
C PRO A 118 -11.71 -21.50 10.01
N ALA A 119 -11.94 -22.65 9.39
CA ALA A 119 -11.19 -23.10 8.22
C ALA A 119 -11.32 -22.14 7.02
N THR A 120 -12.48 -21.53 6.81
CA THR A 120 -12.71 -20.55 5.74
C THR A 120 -11.97 -19.25 6.03
N VAL A 121 -11.98 -18.78 7.28
CA VAL A 121 -11.20 -17.60 7.70
C VAL A 121 -9.71 -17.85 7.46
N ASN A 122 -9.19 -19.02 7.85
CA ASN A 122 -7.78 -19.36 7.63
C ASN A 122 -7.42 -19.40 6.13
N ARG A 123 -8.28 -19.97 5.27
CA ARG A 123 -8.06 -19.93 3.81
C ARG A 123 -7.98 -18.49 3.28
N ARG A 124 -8.81 -17.59 3.78
CA ARG A 124 -8.75 -16.15 3.42
C ARG A 124 -7.47 -15.47 3.92
N MET A 125 -6.99 -15.84 5.11
CA MET A 125 -5.69 -15.38 5.63
C MET A 125 -4.53 -15.91 4.79
N HIS A 126 -4.59 -17.16 4.32
CA HIS A 126 -3.56 -17.71 3.43
C HIS A 126 -3.53 -17.00 2.08
N ALA A 127 -4.69 -16.61 1.53
CA ALA A 127 -4.74 -15.85 0.28
C ALA A 127 -4.01 -14.51 0.39
N ILE A 128 -4.24 -13.72 1.45
CA ILE A 128 -3.52 -12.46 1.62
C ILE A 128 -2.04 -12.66 1.94
N SER A 129 -1.68 -13.74 2.67
CA SER A 129 -0.28 -14.09 2.89
C SER A 129 0.46 -14.33 1.58
N ALA A 130 -0.17 -15.03 0.61
CA ALA A 130 0.42 -15.26 -0.71
C ALA A 130 0.62 -13.96 -1.49
N VAL A 131 -0.31 -13.01 -1.37
CA VAL A 131 -0.18 -11.66 -1.96
C VAL A 131 1.02 -10.92 -1.36
N LEU A 132 1.17 -10.93 -0.03
CA LEU A 132 2.32 -10.29 0.63
C LEU A 132 3.65 -10.94 0.24
N THR A 133 3.68 -12.27 0.12
CA THR A 133 4.84 -13.00 -0.41
C THR A 133 5.19 -12.54 -1.81
N HIS A 134 4.20 -12.37 -2.69
CA HIS A 134 4.44 -11.81 -4.01
C HIS A 134 4.96 -10.37 -3.96
N GLY A 135 4.49 -9.57 -2.98
CA GLY A 135 5.03 -8.23 -2.75
C GLY A 135 6.51 -8.25 -2.37
N MET A 136 6.97 -9.25 -1.60
CA MET A 136 8.39 -9.44 -1.31
C MET A 136 9.18 -9.83 -2.56
N GLU A 137 8.64 -10.72 -3.41
CA GLU A 137 9.26 -11.08 -4.71
C GLU A 137 9.43 -9.89 -5.66
N LEU A 138 8.51 -8.92 -5.58
CA LEU A 138 8.55 -7.68 -6.36
C LEU A 138 9.40 -6.57 -5.71
N GLU A 139 9.99 -6.83 -4.53
CA GLU A 139 10.68 -5.82 -3.72
C GLU A 139 9.78 -4.62 -3.33
N TRP A 140 8.46 -4.83 -3.26
CA TRP A 140 7.47 -3.85 -2.77
C TRP A 140 7.31 -3.89 -1.25
N LEU A 141 7.80 -4.96 -0.63
CA LEU A 141 7.81 -5.23 0.81
C LEU A 141 9.19 -5.76 1.21
N GLU A 142 9.63 -5.43 2.43
CA GLU A 142 10.81 -6.00 3.09
C GLU A 142 10.44 -7.14 4.05
#